data_AF-A0A1F6DTJ1-F1
#
_entry.id   AF-A0A1F6DTJ1-F1
#
_cell.length_a   1.000
_cell.length_b   1.000
_cell.length_c   1.000
_cell.angle_alpha   90.00
_cell.angle_beta   90.00
_cell.angle_gamma   90.00
#
_symmetry.space_group_name_H-M   'P 1'
#
loop_
_entity.id
_entity.type
_entity.pdbx_description
1 polymer ?
#
loop_
_entity_poly.entity_id
_entity_poly.type
_entity_poly.pdbx_seq_one_letter_code
_entity_poly.pdbx_strand_id
1 'polypeptide(L)'
;MDLSELKRQHLRDTLGITEAAFPRILTFVDFANVNHWFDDEAYDLAGASLQEGHSVEINIVNLKRFLDCFSTDVRFYYGHDPANAGSMAFTRAAKHVFGSHRVFTKRIQQIRHDLTAGDSI
;
A
#
# COMPACT_ATOMS: atom_id res chain seq x y z
N MET A 1 9.06 -1.95 -29.39
CA MET A 1 8.20 -1.72 -28.22
C MET A 1 7.48 -3.01 -27.92
N ASP A 2 7.65 -3.58 -26.73
CA ASP A 2 6.93 -4.80 -26.35
C ASP A 2 5.53 -4.48 -25.75
N LEU A 3 4.71 -5.51 -25.53
CA LEU A 3 3.36 -5.35 -24.96
C LEU A 3 3.39 -4.72 -23.55
N SER A 4 4.44 -4.98 -22.79
CA SER A 4 4.61 -4.45 -21.43
C SER A 4 4.93 -2.95 -21.47
N GLU A 5 5.78 -2.53 -22.39
CA GLU A 5 6.10 -1.13 -22.66
C GLU A 5 4.87 -0.35 -23.12
N LEU A 6 4.06 -0.92 -24.01
CA LEU A 6 2.78 -0.31 -24.42
C LEU A 6 1.81 -0.13 -23.25
N LYS A 7 1.68 -1.14 -22.37
CA LYS A 7 0.83 -1.04 -21.17
C LYS A 7 1.30 0.04 -20.21
N ARG A 8 2.62 0.15 -19.99
CA ARG A 8 3.21 1.20 -19.15
C ARG A 8 2.94 2.59 -19.74
N GLN A 9 3.17 2.75 -21.04
CA GLN A 9 2.90 4.02 -21.72
C GLN A 9 1.43 4.42 -21.61
N HIS A 10 0.52 3.48 -21.92
CA HIS A 10 -0.91 3.73 -21.79
C HIS A 10 -1.31 4.17 -20.37
N LEU A 11 -0.80 3.50 -19.34
CA LEU A 11 -1.09 3.84 -17.95
C LEU A 11 -0.56 5.23 -17.57
N ARG A 12 0.65 5.58 -18.02
CA ARG A 12 1.21 6.93 -17.84
C ARG A 12 0.35 7.99 -18.51
N ASP A 13 -0.09 7.74 -19.75
CA ASP A 13 -0.94 8.65 -20.51
C ASP A 13 -2.30 8.85 -19.81
N THR A 14 -2.93 7.77 -19.33
CA THR A 14 -4.18 7.84 -18.56
C THR A 14 -4.05 8.68 -17.30
N LEU A 15 -2.89 8.61 -16.63
CA LEU A 15 -2.62 9.40 -15.43
C LEU A 15 -2.11 10.82 -15.73
N GLY A 16 -1.94 11.19 -16.99
CA GLY A 16 -1.37 12.49 -17.38
C GLY A 16 0.12 12.65 -17.04
N ILE A 17 0.83 11.53 -16.86
CA ILE A 17 2.25 11.52 -16.48
C ILE A 17 3.12 11.46 -17.73
N THR A 18 3.51 12.63 -18.25
CA THR A 18 4.46 12.71 -19.37
C THR A 18 5.90 12.80 -18.89
N GLU A 19 6.85 12.29 -19.67
CA GLU A 19 8.28 12.41 -19.35
C GLU A 19 8.77 13.85 -19.32
N ALA A 20 8.18 14.72 -20.14
CA ALA A 20 8.50 16.14 -20.16
C ALA A 20 8.07 16.86 -18.88
N ALA A 21 6.88 16.55 -18.35
CA ALA A 21 6.36 17.17 -17.13
C ALA A 21 6.92 16.53 -15.86
N PHE A 22 7.12 15.21 -15.87
CA PHE A 22 7.53 14.42 -14.71
C PHE A 22 8.72 13.51 -15.07
N PRO A 23 9.91 14.10 -15.27
CA PRO A 23 11.09 13.33 -15.69
C PRO A 23 11.58 12.36 -14.60
N ARG A 24 11.27 12.64 -13.33
CA ARG A 24 11.61 11.77 -12.19
C ARG A 24 10.49 11.80 -11.17
N ILE A 25 10.01 10.62 -10.79
CA ILE A 25 8.96 10.46 -9.78
C ILE A 25 9.50 9.60 -8.64
N LEU A 26 9.41 10.12 -7.42
CA LEU A 26 9.73 9.37 -6.22
C LEU A 26 8.42 9.09 -5.49
N THR A 27 8.12 7.81 -5.27
CA THR A 27 6.88 7.40 -4.62
C THR A 27 7.15 6.94 -3.19
N PHE A 28 6.33 7.43 -2.26
CA PHE A 28 6.32 7.03 -0.86
C PHE A 28 4.96 6.39 -0.57
N VAL A 29 4.97 5.13 -0.15
CA VAL A 29 3.74 4.37 0.16
C VAL A 29 3.64 4.25 1.67
N ASP A 30 2.64 4.90 2.27
CA ASP A 30 2.23 4.63 3.65
C ASP A 30 1.22 3.48 3.65
N PHE A 31 1.71 2.25 3.67
CA PHE A 31 0.86 1.09 3.44
C PHE A 31 -0.17 0.88 4.54
N ALA A 32 0.12 1.29 5.78
CA ALA A 32 -0.86 1.18 6.86
C ALA A 32 -2.12 1.98 6.51
N ASN A 33 -1.94 3.25 6.10
CA ASN A 33 -3.06 4.11 5.74
C ASN A 33 -3.82 3.58 4.51
N VAL A 34 -3.10 3.15 3.47
CA VAL A 34 -3.75 2.66 2.23
C VAL A 34 -4.50 1.35 2.50
N ASN A 35 -3.99 0.48 3.36
CA ASN A 35 -4.67 -0.77 3.71
C ASN A 35 -5.96 -0.52 4.50
N HIS A 36 -5.95 0.44 5.43
CA HIS A 36 -7.12 0.78 6.25
C HIS A 36 -8.29 1.39 5.45
N TRP A 37 -8.07 1.85 4.21
CA TRP A 37 -9.15 2.35 3.36
C TRP A 37 -10.21 1.29 3.02
N PHE A 38 -9.89 0.01 3.19
CA PHE A 38 -10.76 -1.10 2.83
C PHE A 38 -11.32 -1.86 4.04
N ASP A 39 -11.02 -1.42 5.27
CA ASP A 39 -11.38 -2.15 6.49
C ASP A 39 -12.91 -2.29 6.65
N ASP A 40 -13.65 -1.24 6.28
CA ASP A 40 -15.11 -1.17 6.38
C ASP A 40 -15.80 -1.40 5.02
N GLU A 41 -15.05 -1.82 4.00
CA GLU A 41 -15.58 -1.98 2.66
C GLU A 41 -16.51 -3.19 2.59
N ALA A 42 -17.74 -2.97 2.11
CA ALA A 42 -18.76 -4.01 2.00
C ALA A 42 -19.00 -4.46 0.55
N TYR A 43 -18.34 -3.81 -0.41
CA TYR A 43 -18.52 -4.06 -1.83
C TYR A 43 -17.17 -4.26 -2.54
N ASP A 44 -17.16 -5.09 -3.58
CA ASP A 44 -16.01 -5.20 -4.45
C ASP A 44 -15.90 -4.01 -5.43
N LEU A 45 -14.84 -4.01 -6.24
CA LEU A 45 -14.60 -2.96 -7.24
C LEU A 45 -15.66 -2.91 -8.36
N ALA A 46 -16.51 -3.94 -8.49
CA ALA A 46 -17.63 -3.96 -9.42
C ALA A 46 -18.96 -3.54 -8.76
N GLY A 47 -18.94 -3.20 -7.46
CA GLY A 47 -20.10 -2.83 -6.68
C GLY A 47 -20.95 -4.01 -6.20
N ALA A 48 -20.43 -5.25 -6.31
CA ALA A 48 -21.11 -6.42 -5.75
C ALA A 48 -20.78 -6.56 -4.26
N SER A 49 -21.76 -6.97 -3.46
CA SER A 49 -21.55 -7.14 -2.02
C SER A 49 -20.55 -8.26 -1.73
N LEU A 50 -19.61 -8.00 -0.83
CA LEU A 50 -18.69 -9.00 -0.29
C LEU A 50 -19.47 -9.98 0.59
N GLN A 51 -19.14 -11.27 0.51
CA GLN A 51 -19.75 -12.25 1.42
C GLN A 51 -19.19 -12.05 2.84
N GLU A 52 -19.97 -12.44 3.83
CA GLU A 52 -19.58 -12.37 5.24
C GLU A 52 -18.22 -13.04 5.48
N GLY A 53 -17.33 -12.32 6.18
CA GLY A 53 -15.97 -12.76 6.49
C GLY A 53 -14.93 -12.52 5.38
N HIS A 54 -15.31 -11.95 4.24
CA HIS A 54 -14.36 -11.50 3.23
C HIS A 54 -14.06 -10.01 3.34
N SER A 55 -12.84 -9.63 2.97
CA SER A 55 -12.35 -8.27 2.90
C SER A 55 -11.66 -8.02 1.56
N VAL A 56 -11.54 -6.74 1.20
CA VAL A 56 -10.70 -6.31 0.08
C VAL A 56 -9.31 -6.00 0.62
N GLU A 57 -8.30 -6.56 -0.04
CA GLU A 57 -6.90 -6.32 0.33
C GLU A 57 -6.08 -5.89 -0.88
N ILE A 58 -5.06 -5.07 -0.63
CA ILE A 58 -4.15 -4.63 -1.68
C ILE A 58 -3.11 -5.72 -1.93
N ASN A 59 -3.11 -6.24 -3.16
CA ASN A 59 -2.04 -7.12 -3.60
C ASN A 59 -0.73 -6.33 -3.78
N ILE A 60 0.22 -6.52 -2.87
CA ILE A 60 1.50 -5.79 -2.84
C ILE A 60 2.37 -5.98 -4.10
N VAL A 61 2.25 -7.14 -4.78
CA VAL A 61 2.99 -7.41 -6.02
C VAL A 61 2.41 -6.57 -7.16
N ASN A 62 1.08 -6.54 -7.27
CA ASN A 62 0.40 -5.72 -8.27
C ASN A 62 0.59 -4.22 -7.99
N LEU A 63 0.59 -3.81 -6.73
CA LEU A 63 0.93 -2.45 -6.32
C LEU A 63 2.34 -2.08 -6.80
N LYS A 64 3.36 -2.91 -6.54
CA LYS A 64 4.73 -2.65 -7.01
C LYS A 64 4.79 -2.53 -8.53
N ARG A 65 4.14 -3.44 -9.26
CA ARG A 65 4.08 -3.41 -10.73
C ARG A 65 3.43 -2.13 -11.25
N PHE A 66 2.37 -1.67 -10.61
CA PHE A 66 1.70 -0.42 -10.95
C PHE A 66 2.63 0.77 -10.72
N LEU A 67 3.29 0.85 -9.56
CA LEU A 67 4.21 1.94 -9.23
C LEU A 67 5.42 1.99 -10.18
N ASP A 68 5.91 0.83 -10.62
CA ASP A 68 7.02 0.72 -11.59
C ASP A 68 6.68 1.27 -12.99
N CYS A 69 5.40 1.51 -13.29
CA CYS A 69 5.02 2.12 -14.56
C CYS A 69 5.44 3.59 -14.66
N PHE A 70 5.61 4.28 -13.52
CA PHE A 70 5.88 5.73 -13.52
C PHE A 70 6.92 6.17 -12.49
N SER A 71 7.21 5.36 -11.47
CA SER A 71 8.14 5.74 -10.39
C SER A 71 9.58 5.41 -10.75
N THR A 72 10.48 6.35 -10.51
CA THR A 72 11.94 6.14 -10.56
C THR A 72 12.43 5.39 -9.33
N ASP A 73 11.87 5.67 -8.16
CA ASP A 73 12.17 4.98 -6.89
C ASP A 73 10.87 4.86 -6.08
N VAL A 74 10.76 3.78 -5.32
CA VAL A 74 9.59 3.51 -4.47
C VAL A 74 10.08 3.20 -3.07
N ARG A 75 9.56 3.92 -2.08
CA ARG A 75 9.81 3.68 -0.65
C ARG A 75 8.53 3.23 0.01
N PHE A 76 8.58 2.07 0.65
CA PHE A 76 7.44 1.40 1.24
C PHE A 76 7.52 1.48 2.76
N TYR A 77 6.50 2.06 3.40
CA TYR A 77 6.42 2.24 4.83
C TYR A 77 5.31 1.38 5.41
N TYR A 78 5.61 0.68 6.50
CA TYR A 78 4.65 -0.15 7.21
C TYR A 78 4.97 -0.24 8.72
N GLY A 79 3.93 -0.36 9.54
CA GLY A 79 4.09 -0.60 10.98
C GLY A 79 4.38 -2.08 11.24
N HIS A 80 5.44 -2.39 11.97
CA HIS A 80 5.70 -3.78 12.39
C HIS A 80 5.32 -3.99 13.86
N ASP A 81 4.62 -5.08 14.11
CA ASP A 81 4.34 -5.61 15.45
C ASP A 81 5.12 -6.92 15.65
N PRO A 82 6.22 -6.91 16.43
CA PRO A 82 7.01 -8.11 16.70
C PRO A 82 6.25 -9.24 17.40
N ALA A 83 5.16 -8.94 18.12
CA ALA A 83 4.35 -9.94 18.79
C ALA A 83 3.37 -10.66 17.84
N ASN A 84 3.14 -10.08 16.65
CA ASN A 84 2.26 -10.62 15.64
C ASN A 84 3.07 -11.31 14.52
N ALA A 85 3.01 -12.65 14.47
CA ALA A 85 3.71 -13.45 13.46
C ALA A 85 3.32 -13.07 12.02
N GLY A 86 2.06 -12.67 11.79
CA GLY A 86 1.57 -12.20 10.50
C GLY A 86 2.25 -10.88 10.07
N SER A 87 2.44 -9.94 11.00
CA SER A 87 3.15 -8.68 10.74
C SER A 87 4.61 -8.92 10.32
N MET A 88 5.27 -9.90 10.95
CA MET A 88 6.63 -10.30 10.61
C MET A 88 6.73 -10.98 9.24
N ALA A 89 5.78 -11.87 8.93
CA ALA A 89 5.69 -12.51 7.61
C ALA A 89 5.44 -11.47 6.51
N PHE A 90 4.54 -10.51 6.76
CA PHE A 90 4.24 -9.42 5.83
C PHE A 90 5.47 -8.54 5.59
N THR A 91 6.22 -8.18 6.64
CA THR A 91 7.48 -7.41 6.50
C THR A 91 8.48 -8.13 5.59
N ARG A 92 8.58 -9.47 5.72
CA ARG A 92 9.46 -10.28 4.85
C ARG A 92 8.98 -10.25 3.39
N ALA A 93 7.67 -10.42 3.17
CA ALA A 93 7.09 -10.36 1.83
C ALA A 93 7.29 -8.98 1.18
N ALA A 94 7.05 -7.90 1.92
CA ALA A 94 7.28 -6.54 1.45
C ALA A 94 8.75 -6.31 1.07
N LYS A 95 9.71 -6.78 1.88
CA LYS A 95 11.15 -6.69 1.56
C LYS A 95 11.55 -7.47 0.32
N HIS A 96 10.89 -8.59 0.07
CA HIS A 96 11.09 -9.36 -1.16
C HIS A 96 10.56 -8.62 -2.39
N VAL A 97 9.40 -7.96 -2.28
CA VAL A 97 8.73 -7.26 -3.40
C VAL A 97 9.35 -5.89 -3.70
N PHE A 98 9.58 -5.07 -2.67
CA PHE A 98 10.04 -3.68 -2.82
C PHE A 98 11.56 -3.54 -2.68
N GLY A 99 12.25 -4.56 -2.14
CA GLY A 99 13.68 -4.54 -1.87
C GLY A 99 14.01 -4.16 -0.43
N SER A 100 15.00 -4.85 0.15
CA SER A 100 15.31 -4.74 1.59
C SER A 100 15.73 -3.33 2.03
N HIS A 101 16.30 -2.51 1.14
CA HIS A 101 16.74 -1.13 1.41
C HIS A 101 15.68 -0.07 1.05
N ARG A 102 14.47 -0.51 0.72
CA ARG A 102 13.34 0.34 0.31
C ARG A 102 12.08 0.11 1.15
N VAL A 103 12.11 -0.86 2.06
CA VAL A 103 11.08 -1.09 3.06
C VAL A 103 11.52 -0.52 4.39
N PHE A 104 10.74 0.41 4.91
CA PHE A 104 10.97 1.10 6.16
C PHE A 104 9.89 0.69 7.15
N THR A 105 10.31 0.14 8.28
CA THR A 105 9.39 -0.30 9.33
C THR A 105 9.46 0.62 10.52
N LYS A 106 8.31 1.08 11.01
CA LYS A 106 8.21 1.75 12.32
C LYS A 106 7.67 0.74 13.34
N ARG A 107 8.16 0.78 14.58
CA ARG A 107 7.58 -0.03 15.66
C ARG A 107 6.23 0.56 16.01
N ILE A 108 5.18 -0.26 16.06
CA ILE A 108 3.87 0.21 16.52
C ILE A 108 4.00 0.61 17.99
N GLN A 109 3.62 1.85 18.29
CA GLN A 109 3.57 2.38 19.66
C GLN A 109 2.11 2.32 20.13
N GLN A 110 1.86 1.64 21.23
CA GLN A 110 0.55 1.65 21.88
C GLN A 110 0.49 2.85 22.82
N ILE A 111 -0.45 3.75 22.60
CA ILE A 111 -0.73 4.88 23.49
C ILE A 111 -1.86 4.44 24.43
N ARG A 112 -1.59 4.40 25.74
CA ARG A 112 -2.62 4.10 26.73
C ARG A 112 -3.46 5.36 26.94
N HIS A 113 -4.74 5.27 26.61
CA HIS A 113 -5.72 6.29 26.97
C HIS A 113 -6.34 5.92 28.32
N ASP A 114 -6.01 6.68 29.37
CA ASP A 114 -6.66 6.53 30.66
C ASP A 114 -7.98 7.31 30.63
N LEU A 115 -9.06 6.66 30.16
CA LEU A 115 -10.39 7.25 30.15
C LEU A 115 -10.90 7.35 31.60
N THR A 116 -10.84 8.54 32.19
CA THR A 116 -11.52 8.81 33.46
C THR A 116 -13.02 8.98 33.22
N ALA A 117 -13.84 8.63 34.22
CA ALA A 117 -15.31 8.57 34.16
C ALA A 117 -16.05 9.89 33.76
N GLY A 118 -15.32 10.97 33.48
CA GLY A 118 -15.86 12.24 32.98
C GLY A 118 -15.88 12.37 31.45
N ASP A 119 -15.18 11.50 30.71
CA ASP A 119 -15.04 11.60 29.25
C ASP A 119 -16.02 10.66 28.50
N SER A 120 -17.26 10.60 28.99
CA SER A 120 -18.34 9.90 28.28
C SER A 120 -18.83 10.80 27.13
N ILE A 121 -18.73 10.32 25.89
CA ILE A 121 -19.40 10.92 24.70
C ILE A 121 -20.91 10.73 24.82
#